data_AF-A0A7V1F9Z8-F1
#
_entry.id   AF-A0A7V1F9Z8-F1
#
_cell.length_a   1.000
_cell.length_b   1.000
_cell.length_c   1.000
_cell.angle_alpha   90.00
_cell.angle_beta   90.00
_cell.angle_gamma   90.00
#
_symmetry.space_group_name_H-M   'P 1'
#
loop_
_entity.id
_entity.type
_entity.pdbx_description
1 polymer ?
#
loop_
_entity_poly.entity_id
_entity_poly.type
_entity_poly.pdbx_seq_one_letter_code
_entity_poly.pdbx_strand_id
1 'polypeptide(L)'
;MRISVKKTIVTVILLLLSQFAFAKNNDEFRATWVITWNLIDSDNSTAMNKALDRTIIENHKTANMNAMLWQVRQGGTAYYQSSYEPWGYYAGYNNPGYDPLAYAIQEAHKRGMEVHAWFNTFDASSMHAGAPSREHPDWVCRDRNGDPMTSHRSISPGL
;
A
#
# COMPACT_ATOMS: atom_id res chain seq x y z
N MET A 1 24.89 -56.64 7.01
CA MET A 1 25.03 -55.34 6.32
C MET A 1 25.57 -54.32 7.33
N ARG A 2 26.88 -54.03 7.36
CA ARG A 2 27.48 -53.07 8.31
C ARG A 2 27.38 -51.66 7.72
N ILE A 3 26.47 -50.85 8.25
CA ILE A 3 26.37 -49.44 7.90
C ILE A 3 27.63 -48.74 8.45
N SER A 4 28.34 -48.00 7.59
CA SER A 4 29.55 -47.26 7.99
C SER A 4 29.17 -46.09 8.89
N VAL A 5 29.70 -46.08 10.12
CA VAL A 5 29.51 -45.01 11.11
C VAL A 5 29.80 -43.62 10.53
N LYS A 6 30.78 -43.51 9.63
CA LYS A 6 31.10 -42.27 8.91
C LYS A 6 29.96 -41.80 7.99
N LYS A 7 29.30 -42.72 7.28
CA LYS A 7 28.16 -42.39 6.42
C LYS A 7 26.98 -41.92 7.26
N THR A 8 26.72 -42.58 8.39
CA THR A 8 25.65 -42.18 9.32
C THR A 8 25.88 -40.78 9.89
N ILE A 9 27.10 -40.44 10.30
CA ILE A 9 27.44 -39.11 10.82
C ILE A 9 27.23 -38.03 9.75
N VAL A 10 27.69 -38.26 8.53
CA VAL A 10 27.53 -37.30 7.41
C VAL A 10 26.05 -37.09 7.08
N THR A 11 25.25 -38.16 7.05
CA THR A 11 23.80 -38.06 6.82
C THR A 11 23.09 -37.28 7.93
N VAL A 12 23.46 -37.48 9.20
CA VAL A 12 22.89 -36.73 10.33
C VAL A 12 23.26 -35.25 10.26
N ILE A 13 24.50 -34.91 9.91
CA ILE A 13 24.94 -33.51 9.73
C ILE A 13 24.17 -32.85 8.58
N LEU A 14 24.01 -33.54 7.44
CA LEU A 14 23.23 -33.03 6.31
C LEU A 14 21.75 -32.80 6.67
N LEU A 15 21.15 -33.72 7.44
CA LEU A 15 19.78 -33.57 7.95
C LEU A 15 19.65 -32.38 8.90
N LEU A 16 20.59 -32.18 9.82
CA LEU A 16 20.59 -31.04 10.74
C LEU A 16 20.78 -29.70 10.00
N LEU A 17 21.70 -29.64 9.02
CA LEU A 17 21.91 -28.44 8.20
C LEU A 17 20.69 -28.11 7.34
N SER A 18 19.95 -29.12 6.87
CA SER A 18 18.73 -28.90 6.10
C SER A 18 17.63 -28.18 6.91
N GLN A 19 17.58 -28.36 8.23
CA GLN A 19 16.57 -27.70 9.07
C GLN A 19 16.77 -26.18 9.14
N PHE A 20 18.02 -25.70 9.06
CA PHE A 20 18.31 -24.27 9.00
C PHE A 20 17.99 -23.65 7.63
N ALA A 21 18.07 -24.44 6.55
CA ALA A 21 17.72 -23.98 5.20
C ALA A 21 16.20 -23.82 4.98
N PHE A 22 15.37 -24.53 5.76
CA PHE A 22 13.91 -24.48 5.69
C PHE A 22 13.26 -23.79 6.89
N ALA A 23 14.04 -23.22 7.80
CA ALA A 23 13.50 -22.36 8.83
C ALA A 23 12.86 -21.14 8.15
N LYS A 24 11.53 -21.12 8.12
CA LYS A 24 10.78 -19.98 7.60
C LYS A 24 11.05 -18.82 8.56
N ASN A 25 11.74 -17.79 8.08
CA ASN A 25 11.88 -16.54 8.83
C ASN A 25 10.48 -15.97 9.01
N ASN A 26 9.94 -16.09 10.22
CA ASN A 26 8.75 -15.36 10.64
C ASN A 26 9.23 -14.01 11.16
N ASP A 27 9.75 -13.19 10.24
CA ASP A 27 10.23 -11.86 10.58
C ASP A 27 9.05 -11.04 11.08
N GLU A 28 9.21 -10.45 12.26
CA GLU A 28 8.19 -9.61 12.87
C GLU A 28 7.84 -8.46 11.92
N PHE A 29 6.56 -8.33 11.57
CA PHE A 29 6.07 -7.22 10.75
C PHE A 29 5.88 -5.97 11.61
N ARG A 30 6.73 -4.96 11.41
CA ARG A 30 6.73 -3.69 12.15
C ARG A 30 6.39 -2.56 11.18
N ALA A 31 5.13 -2.16 11.16
CA ALA A 31 4.62 -1.15 10.25
C ALA A 31 3.62 -0.21 10.93
N THR A 32 3.46 0.98 10.35
CA THR A 32 2.33 1.87 10.66
C THR A 32 1.64 2.31 9.37
N TRP A 33 0.43 2.85 9.51
CA TRP A 33 -0.35 3.40 8.40
C TRP A 33 0.11 4.81 8.05
N VAL A 34 0.31 5.06 6.76
CA VAL A 34 0.58 6.38 6.19
C VAL A 34 -0.63 6.81 5.39
N ILE A 35 -1.30 7.86 5.86
CA ILE A 35 -2.57 8.39 5.33
C ILE A 35 -2.35 9.54 4.34
N THR A 36 -3.27 9.70 3.38
CA THR A 36 -3.15 10.65 2.25
C THR A 36 -2.95 12.11 2.63
N TRP A 37 -3.54 12.57 3.74
CA TRP A 37 -3.35 13.95 4.19
C TRP A 37 -2.00 14.23 4.86
N ASN A 38 -1.17 13.20 5.09
CA ASN A 38 0.19 13.38 5.58
C ASN A 38 1.24 13.28 4.47
N LEU A 39 0.92 12.65 3.33
CA LEU A 39 1.86 12.37 2.24
C LEU A 39 1.87 13.44 1.15
N ILE A 40 0.74 14.12 0.93
CA ILE A 40 0.63 15.11 -0.13
C ILE A 40 -0.29 16.26 0.26
N ASP A 41 0.11 17.45 -0.13
CA ASP A 41 -0.68 18.67 -0.08
C ASP A 41 -0.59 19.36 -1.44
N SER A 42 -1.72 19.85 -1.94
CA SER A 42 -1.79 20.56 -3.23
C SER A 42 -1.13 21.94 -3.18
N ASP A 43 -1.01 22.53 -2.00
CA ASP A 43 -0.37 23.84 -1.81
C ASP A 43 1.17 23.72 -1.78
N ASN A 44 1.68 22.49 -1.58
CA ASN A 44 3.10 22.21 -1.58
C ASN A 44 3.66 22.06 -3.00
N SER A 45 4.89 22.52 -3.20
CA SER A 45 5.66 22.15 -4.39
C SER A 45 5.94 20.64 -4.42
N THR A 46 6.19 20.09 -5.62
CA THR A 46 6.65 18.70 -5.79
C THR A 46 7.85 18.37 -4.91
N ALA A 47 8.80 19.32 -4.75
CA ALA A 47 9.98 19.14 -3.92
C ALA A 47 9.63 19.03 -2.42
N MET A 48 8.65 19.81 -1.96
CA MET A 48 8.15 19.77 -0.58
C MET A 48 7.42 18.47 -0.29
N ASN A 49 6.52 18.00 -1.17
CA ASN A 49 5.84 16.71 -1.00
C ASN A 49 6.83 15.54 -0.97
N LYS A 50 7.82 15.52 -1.87
CA LYS A 50 8.92 14.54 -1.81
C LYS A 50 9.73 14.63 -0.51
N ALA A 51 9.88 15.81 0.08
CA ALA A 51 10.58 15.97 1.35
C ALA A 51 9.76 15.44 2.54
N LEU A 52 8.43 15.61 2.51
CA LEU A 52 7.51 14.99 3.46
C LEU A 52 7.60 13.46 3.38
N ASP A 53 7.52 12.89 2.18
CA ASP A 53 7.67 11.45 1.95
C ASP A 53 8.97 10.91 2.56
N ARG A 54 10.11 11.57 2.28
CA ARG A 54 11.40 11.19 2.88
C ARG A 54 11.38 11.27 4.40
N THR A 55 10.79 12.32 4.97
CA THR A 55 10.71 12.50 6.42
C THR A 55 9.91 11.37 7.07
N ILE A 56 8.77 10.99 6.48
CA ILE A 56 7.95 9.87 6.94
C ILE A 56 8.77 8.58 6.93
N ILE A 57 9.47 8.30 5.83
CA ILE A 57 10.30 7.10 5.66
C ILE A 57 11.45 7.08 6.67
N GLU A 58 12.15 8.20 6.90
CA GLU A 58 13.22 8.27 7.90
C GLU A 58 12.71 8.08 9.33
N ASN A 59 11.53 8.60 9.65
CA ASN A 59 10.92 8.38 10.95
C ASN A 59 10.60 6.91 11.18
N HIS A 60 10.10 6.20 10.17
CA HIS A 60 9.89 4.74 10.23
C HIS A 60 11.20 3.99 10.45
N LYS A 61 12.25 4.37 9.71
CA LYS A 61 13.56 3.76 9.89
C LYS A 61 14.13 3.98 11.29
N THR A 62 14.01 5.20 11.81
CA THR A 62 14.45 5.57 13.17
C THR A 62 13.66 4.81 14.24
N ALA A 63 12.37 4.57 14.01
CA ALA A 63 11.51 3.76 14.87
C ALA A 63 11.71 2.24 14.71
N ASN A 64 12.74 1.79 13.97
CA ASN A 64 13.03 0.39 13.69
C ASN A 64 11.89 -0.38 12.99
N MET A 65 11.05 0.32 12.21
CA MET A 65 10.04 -0.31 11.35
C MET A 65 10.70 -0.98 10.14
N ASN A 66 10.07 -2.04 9.60
CA ASN A 66 10.53 -2.73 8.39
C ASN A 66 9.56 -2.62 7.21
N ALA A 67 8.36 -2.08 7.43
CA ALA A 67 7.38 -1.86 6.38
C ALA A 67 6.49 -0.63 6.66
N MET A 68 5.79 -0.18 5.62
CA MET A 68 4.80 0.90 5.70
C MET A 68 3.52 0.50 4.95
N LEU A 69 2.36 0.78 5.54
CA LEU A 69 1.05 0.62 4.89
C LEU A 69 0.67 1.97 4.26
N TRP A 70 1.01 2.15 2.98
CA TRP A 70 0.98 3.44 2.30
C TRP A 70 -0.35 3.63 1.56
N GLN A 71 -1.17 4.60 1.98
CA GLN A 71 -2.47 4.82 1.35
C GLN A 71 -2.31 5.39 -0.06
N VAL A 72 -2.77 4.64 -1.07
CA VAL A 72 -2.65 5.02 -2.49
C VAL A 72 -3.99 5.27 -3.17
N ARG A 73 -5.10 4.86 -2.54
CA ARG A 73 -6.46 5.08 -3.04
C ARG A 73 -7.40 5.49 -1.91
N GLN A 74 -8.15 6.56 -2.15
CA GLN A 74 -9.19 7.05 -1.23
C GLN A 74 -10.43 7.49 -2.01
N GLY A 75 -11.62 7.04 -1.59
CA GLY A 75 -12.89 7.54 -2.11
C GLY A 75 -13.06 7.50 -3.62
N GLY A 76 -12.42 6.57 -4.35
CA GLY A 76 -12.45 6.53 -5.81
C GLY A 76 -11.49 7.51 -6.49
N THR A 77 -10.41 7.88 -5.79
CA THR A 77 -9.31 8.67 -6.34
C THR A 77 -7.96 8.05 -5.96
N ALA A 78 -6.94 8.32 -6.79
CA ALA A 78 -5.62 7.73 -6.71
C ALA A 78 -4.53 8.74 -6.30
N TYR A 79 -3.48 8.20 -5.68
CA TYR A 79 -2.25 8.90 -5.27
C TYR A 79 -1.01 8.22 -5.89
N TYR A 80 -1.17 7.79 -7.14
CA TYR A 80 -0.20 7.19 -8.03
C TYR A 80 -0.66 7.46 -9.47
N GLN A 81 0.21 7.26 -10.47
CA GLN A 81 -0.16 7.47 -11.87
C GLN A 81 -1.15 6.37 -12.30
N SER A 82 -2.45 6.68 -12.25
CA SER A 82 -3.54 5.76 -12.60
C SER A 82 -4.15 6.11 -13.96
N SER A 83 -4.50 5.06 -14.73
CA SER A 83 -5.34 5.17 -15.92
C SER A 83 -6.82 4.90 -15.64
N TYR A 84 -7.17 4.57 -14.39
CA TYR A 84 -8.52 4.12 -14.00
C TYR A 84 -9.25 5.12 -13.11
N GLU A 85 -8.53 5.85 -12.25
CA GLU A 85 -9.11 6.77 -11.28
C GLU A 85 -8.37 8.11 -11.29
N PRO A 86 -9.06 9.24 -11.04
CA PRO A 86 -8.45 10.56 -11.05
C PRO A 86 -7.58 10.77 -9.83
N TRP A 87 -6.73 11.80 -9.88
CA TRP A 87 -5.98 12.27 -8.71
C TRP A 87 -6.91 12.70 -7.59
N GLY A 88 -6.53 12.43 -6.34
CA GLY A 88 -7.35 12.73 -5.17
C GLY A 88 -7.36 14.18 -4.72
N TYR A 89 -8.25 14.48 -3.78
CA TYR A 89 -8.45 15.82 -3.21
C TYR A 89 -7.16 16.43 -2.65
N TYR A 90 -6.40 15.66 -1.87
CA TYR A 90 -5.11 16.11 -1.30
C TYR A 90 -4.01 16.39 -2.33
N ALA A 91 -4.15 15.89 -3.57
CA ALA A 91 -3.29 16.24 -4.69
C ALA A 91 -3.87 17.40 -5.52
N GLY A 92 -4.99 18.00 -5.09
CA GLY A 92 -5.69 19.06 -5.79
C GLY A 92 -6.37 18.59 -7.07
N TYR A 93 -6.72 17.30 -7.17
CA TYR A 93 -7.26 16.65 -8.37
C TYR A 93 -6.37 16.79 -9.63
N ASN A 94 -5.08 17.07 -9.46
CA ASN A 94 -4.14 17.24 -10.55
C ASN A 94 -2.88 16.39 -10.33
N ASN A 95 -2.13 16.15 -11.41
CA ASN A 95 -0.85 15.47 -11.31
C ASN A 95 0.13 16.36 -10.50
N PRO A 96 0.71 15.88 -9.38
CA PRO A 96 1.59 16.69 -8.53
C PRO A 96 3.02 16.84 -9.10
N GLY A 97 3.24 16.47 -10.37
CA GLY A 97 4.53 16.51 -11.05
C GLY A 97 5.41 15.28 -10.79
N TYR A 98 4.88 14.25 -10.12
CA TYR A 98 5.55 12.97 -9.86
C TYR A 98 4.52 11.88 -9.50
N ASP A 99 4.97 10.62 -9.46
CA ASP A 99 4.20 9.50 -8.90
C ASP A 99 4.60 9.31 -7.42
N PRO A 100 3.69 9.60 -6.45
CA PRO A 100 4.00 9.48 -5.02
C PRO A 100 4.31 8.04 -4.58
N LEU A 101 3.57 7.04 -5.08
CA LEU A 101 3.82 5.64 -4.74
C LEU A 101 5.17 5.17 -5.28
N ALA A 102 5.49 5.48 -6.54
CA ALA A 102 6.77 5.09 -7.13
C ALA A 102 7.95 5.73 -6.38
N TYR A 103 7.80 7.00 -5.96
CA TYR A 103 8.79 7.70 -5.16
C TYR A 103 8.98 7.08 -3.77
N ALA A 104 7.88 6.78 -3.07
CA ALA A 104 7.91 6.14 -1.76
C ALA A 104 8.57 4.75 -1.82
N ILE A 105 8.25 3.93 -2.82
CA ILE A 105 8.88 2.62 -3.06
C ILE A 105 10.41 2.79 -3.22
N GLN A 106 10.84 3.72 -4.07
CA GLN A 106 12.26 3.95 -4.32
C GLN A 106 13.01 4.36 -3.04
N GLU A 107 12.47 5.30 -2.26
CA GLU A 107 13.11 5.79 -1.04
C GLU A 107 13.07 4.78 0.11
N ALA A 108 12.00 4.00 0.23
CA ALA A 108 11.88 2.94 1.23
C ALA A 108 12.87 1.80 0.97
N HIS A 109 12.98 1.36 -0.29
CA HIS A 109 13.88 0.28 -0.68
C HIS A 109 15.36 0.64 -0.44
N LYS A 110 15.76 1.90 -0.62
CA LYS A 110 17.11 2.38 -0.25
C LYS A 110 17.45 2.15 1.23
N ARG A 111 16.44 2.02 2.09
CA ARG A 111 16.57 1.84 3.55
C ARG A 111 16.23 0.44 4.02
N GLY A 112 15.96 -0.48 3.08
CA GLY A 112 15.61 -1.87 3.35
C GLY A 112 14.24 -2.03 3.98
N MET A 113 13.27 -1.18 3.63
CA MET A 113 11.89 -1.27 4.11
C MET A 113 10.92 -1.60 2.97
N GLU A 114 9.88 -2.37 3.27
CA GLU A 114 8.80 -2.69 2.35
C GLU A 114 7.76 -1.56 2.26
N VAL A 115 7.10 -1.45 1.11
CA VAL A 115 5.93 -0.58 0.93
C VAL A 115 4.74 -1.43 0.51
N HIS A 116 3.69 -1.41 1.33
CA HIS A 116 2.45 -2.13 1.09
C HIS A 116 1.40 -1.11 0.67
N ALA A 117 0.96 -1.17 -0.58
CA ALA A 117 -0.04 -0.24 -1.10
C ALA A 117 -1.41 -0.51 -0.46
N TRP A 118 -1.92 0.46 0.28
CA TRP A 118 -3.21 0.39 0.97
C TRP A 118 -4.30 1.07 0.13
N PHE A 119 -5.33 0.30 -0.18
CA PHE A 119 -6.53 0.72 -0.87
C PHE A 119 -7.73 0.67 0.08
N ASN A 120 -8.50 1.75 0.13
CA ASN A 120 -9.92 1.61 0.46
C ASN A 120 -10.59 1.03 -0.80
N THR A 121 -11.23 -0.14 -0.74
CA THR A 121 -11.73 -0.83 -1.94
C THR A 121 -13.11 -0.34 -2.36
N PHE A 122 -14.08 -0.39 -1.45
CA PHE A 122 -15.48 -0.07 -1.76
C PHE A 122 -15.81 1.40 -1.59
N ASP A 123 -15.13 2.13 -0.71
CA ASP A 123 -15.35 3.57 -0.54
C ASP A 123 -15.11 4.31 -1.86
N ALA A 124 -16.13 5.06 -2.27
CA ALA A 124 -16.16 5.82 -3.52
C ALA A 124 -16.91 7.14 -3.31
N SER A 125 -16.56 7.86 -2.26
CA SER A 125 -17.19 9.14 -1.90
C SER A 125 -17.03 10.25 -2.95
N SER A 126 -15.95 10.24 -3.74
CA SER A 126 -15.64 11.27 -4.74
C SER A 126 -16.64 11.29 -5.90
N MET A 127 -17.01 12.51 -6.31
CA MET A 127 -17.77 12.80 -7.53
C MET A 127 -16.96 13.63 -8.53
N HIS A 128 -15.63 13.65 -8.40
CA HIS A 128 -14.77 14.28 -9.39
C HIS A 128 -14.88 13.54 -10.74
N ALA A 129 -14.68 14.24 -11.85
CA ALA A 129 -14.72 13.61 -13.18
C ALA A 129 -13.71 12.46 -13.25
N GLY A 130 -14.12 11.31 -13.80
CA GLY A 130 -13.33 10.07 -13.81
C GLY A 130 -13.44 9.21 -12.55
N ALA A 131 -14.03 9.71 -11.44
CA ALA A 131 -14.22 8.90 -10.25
C ALA A 131 -15.34 7.86 -10.47
N PRO A 132 -15.21 6.62 -9.95
CA PRO A 132 -16.17 5.55 -10.20
C PRO A 132 -17.63 5.91 -9.89
N SER A 133 -17.91 6.58 -8.77
CA SER A 133 -19.28 6.96 -8.41
C SER A 133 -19.92 7.99 -9.34
N ARG A 134 -19.11 8.74 -10.10
CA ARG A 134 -19.60 9.69 -11.10
C ARG A 134 -19.78 9.05 -12.46
N GLU A 135 -18.81 8.23 -12.89
CA GLU A 135 -18.84 7.59 -14.21
C GLU A 135 -19.79 6.38 -14.24
N HIS A 136 -19.96 5.71 -13.10
CA HIS A 136 -20.78 4.50 -12.93
C HIS A 136 -21.72 4.64 -11.72
N PRO A 137 -22.73 5.54 -11.78
CA PRO A 137 -23.69 5.71 -10.70
C PRO A 137 -24.52 4.43 -10.44
N ASP A 138 -24.62 3.53 -11.41
CA ASP A 138 -25.25 2.22 -11.30
C ASP A 138 -24.47 1.23 -10.42
N TRP A 139 -23.17 1.46 -10.21
CA TRP A 139 -22.34 0.66 -9.31
C TRP A 139 -22.49 1.07 -7.84
N VAL A 140 -23.05 2.24 -7.57
CA VAL A 140 -23.20 2.75 -6.19
C VAL A 140 -24.23 1.92 -5.43
N CYS A 141 -23.90 1.55 -4.19
CA CYS A 141 -24.83 0.88 -3.29
C CYS A 141 -26.16 1.63 -3.18
N ARG A 142 -27.24 0.88 -2.94
CA ARG A 142 -28.59 1.42 -2.77
C ARG A 142 -28.97 1.46 -1.30
N ASP A 143 -29.81 2.40 -0.92
CA ASP A 143 -30.36 2.50 0.42
C ASP A 143 -31.50 1.49 0.64
N ARG A 144 -32.19 1.59 1.79
CA ARG A 144 -33.29 0.69 2.15
C ARG A 144 -34.52 0.76 1.23
N ASN A 145 -34.67 1.85 0.48
CA ASN A 145 -35.77 2.04 -0.46
C ASN A 145 -35.38 1.59 -1.87
N GLY A 146 -34.12 1.18 -2.06
CA GLY A 146 -33.58 0.83 -3.37
C GLY A 146 -33.07 2.04 -4.15
N ASP A 147 -32.95 3.22 -3.56
CA ASP A 147 -32.43 4.41 -4.23
C ASP A 147 -30.90 4.44 -4.15
N PRO A 148 -30.16 4.85 -5.21
CA PRO A 148 -28.71 4.98 -5.13
C PRO A 148 -28.28 5.92 -4.00
N MET A 149 -27.28 5.52 -3.22
CA MET A 149 -26.78 6.33 -2.12
C MET A 149 -26.24 7.68 -2.61
N THR A 150 -26.77 8.76 -2.05
CA THR A 150 -26.37 10.14 -2.40
C THR A 150 -25.28 10.72 -1.49
N SER A 151 -24.96 10.03 -0.39
CA SER A 151 -23.88 10.35 0.55
C SER A 151 -23.23 9.05 1.05
N HIS A 152 -22.03 9.14 1.63
CA HIS A 152 -21.27 7.98 2.14
C HIS A 152 -21.19 6.82 1.12
N ARG A 153 -21.00 7.17 -0.16
CA ARG A 153 -21.06 6.24 -1.29
C ARG A 153 -20.03 5.14 -1.16
N SER A 154 -20.50 3.91 -1.31
CA SER A 154 -19.67 2.73 -1.54
C SER A 154 -20.09 2.07 -2.84
N ILE A 155 -19.15 1.43 -3.53
CA ILE A 155 -19.41 0.61 -4.71
C ILE A 155 -19.95 -0.75 -4.25
N SER A 156 -21.04 -1.18 -4.87
CA SER A 156 -21.60 -2.51 -4.68
C SER A 156 -20.68 -3.56 -5.31
N PRO A 157 -20.29 -4.62 -4.57
CA PRO A 157 -19.55 -5.73 -5.14
C PRO A 157 -20.42 -6.64 -6.05
N GLY A 158 -21.70 -6.30 -6.25
CA GLY A 158 -22.63 -7.09 -7.08
C GLY A 158 -23.19 -8.33 -6.39
N LEU A 159 -23.23 -8.33 -5.04
CA LEU A 159 -23.88 -9.35 -4.21
C LEU A 159 -25.36 -9.05 -3.98
#